data_AF-A0AA39Q7T8-F1
#
_entry.id   AF-A0AA39Q7T8-F1
#
_cell.length_a   1.000
_cell.length_b   1.000
_cell.length_c   1.000
_cell.angle_alpha   90.00
_cell.angle_beta   90.00
_cell.angle_gamma   90.00
#
_symmetry.space_group_name_H-M   'P 1'
#
loop_
_entity.id
_entity.type
_entity.pdbx_description
1 polymer ?
#
loop_
_entity_poly.entity_id
_entity_poly.type
_entity_poly.pdbx_seq_one_letter_code
_entity_poly.pdbx_strand_id
1 'polypeptide(L)'
;MYYLSYVLLFSLISISVQSGLPDKVYGVNIGSWLVLESWMLPEEWTRMGGELCDDCTQCISAEFEFARAYPDTVDETFNAHWWVPSSFT
;
A
#
# COMPACT_ATOMS: atom_id res chain seq x y z
N MET A 1 -30.98 44.89 -0.54
CA MET A 1 -31.85 43.83 -1.09
C MET A 1 -31.17 42.92 -2.11
N TYR A 2 -30.05 43.32 -2.74
CA TYR A 2 -29.32 42.45 -3.69
C TYR A 2 -28.48 41.35 -3.01
N TYR A 3 -27.95 41.59 -1.82
CA TYR A 3 -27.10 40.62 -1.09
C TYR A 3 -27.82 39.31 -0.77
N LEU A 4 -29.09 39.38 -0.34
CA LEU A 4 -29.92 38.20 -0.07
C LEU A 4 -30.21 37.41 -1.36
N SER A 5 -30.37 38.11 -2.49
CA SER A 5 -30.58 37.50 -3.79
C SER A 5 -29.33 36.78 -4.31
N TYR A 6 -28.14 37.34 -4.09
CA TYR A 6 -26.87 36.69 -4.44
C TYR A 6 -26.60 35.45 -3.58
N VAL A 7 -26.88 35.50 -2.27
CA VAL A 7 -26.72 34.34 -1.37
C VAL A 7 -27.66 33.20 -1.78
N LEU A 8 -28.92 33.50 -2.11
CA LEU A 8 -29.86 32.48 -2.59
C LEU A 8 -29.45 31.90 -3.96
N LEU A 9 -28.89 32.71 -4.86
CA LEU A 9 -28.35 32.23 -6.14
C LEU A 9 -27.16 31.29 -5.94
N PHE A 10 -26.24 31.61 -5.03
CA PHE A 10 -25.07 30.77 -4.74
C PHE A 10 -25.46 29.41 -4.13
N SER A 11 -26.47 29.37 -3.26
CA SER A 11 -26.96 28.11 -2.67
C SER A 11 -27.59 27.16 -3.70
N LEU A 12 -28.16 27.69 -4.78
CA LEU A 12 -28.79 26.91 -5.86
C LEU A 12 -27.78 26.35 -6.89
N ILE A 13 -26.53 26.83 -6.88
CA ILE A 13 -25.47 26.40 -7.81
C ILE A 13 -24.56 25.32 -7.17
N SER A 14 -24.90 24.82 -5.98
CA SER A 14 -24.24 23.67 -5.39
C SER A 14 -24.59 22.39 -6.16
N ILE A 15 -23.89 22.14 -7.26
CA ILE A 15 -23.94 20.87 -7.97
C ILE A 15 -23.29 19.83 -7.07
N SER A 16 -24.11 18.98 -6.44
CA SER A 16 -23.61 17.77 -5.77
C SER A 16 -23.08 16.83 -6.84
N VAL A 17 -21.76 16.73 -6.98
CA VAL A 17 -21.14 15.63 -7.73
C VAL A 17 -21.36 14.38 -6.89
N GLN A 18 -22.38 13.59 -7.25
CA GLN A 18 -22.61 12.28 -6.66
C GLN A 18 -21.50 11.35 -7.17
N SER A 19 -20.42 11.18 -6.38
CA SER A 19 -19.42 10.16 -6.68
C SER A 19 -20.07 8.78 -6.53
N GLY A 20 -20.48 8.19 -7.66
CA GLY A 20 -20.92 6.80 -7.71
C GLY A 20 -19.76 5.89 -8.07
N LEU A 21 -19.61 4.77 -7.36
CA LEU A 21 -18.78 3.68 -7.86
C LEU A 21 -19.43 3.11 -9.14
N PRO A 22 -18.63 2.64 -10.10
CA PRO A 22 -19.20 1.98 -11.29
C PRO A 22 -19.94 0.70 -10.89
N ASP A 23 -20.92 0.30 -11.70
CA ASP A 23 -21.69 -0.94 -11.50
C ASP A 23 -20.80 -2.20 -11.39
N LYS A 24 -19.59 -2.14 -11.96
CA LYS A 24 -18.57 -3.17 -11.83
C LYS A 24 -17.18 -2.55 -11.70
N VAL A 25 -16.43 -3.02 -10.70
CA VAL A 25 -15.04 -2.63 -10.46
C VAL A 25 -14.10 -3.65 -11.10
N TYR A 26 -13.15 -3.17 -11.91
CA TYR A 26 -12.04 -3.94 -12.45
C TYR A 26 -10.76 -3.52 -11.73
N GLY A 27 -10.63 -3.99 -10.48
CA GLY A 27 -9.50 -3.64 -9.61
C GLY A 27 -8.35 -4.63 -9.71
N VAL A 28 -7.21 -4.25 -9.13
CA VAL A 28 -6.05 -5.10 -8.91
C VAL A 28 -5.67 -5.07 -7.44
N ASN A 29 -5.03 -6.14 -6.96
CA ASN A 29 -4.42 -6.14 -5.63
C ASN A 29 -3.04 -5.48 -5.70
N ILE A 30 -2.70 -4.71 -4.68
CA ILE A 30 -1.33 -4.24 -4.42
C ILE A 30 -0.71 -5.17 -3.38
N GLY A 31 -0.58 -6.45 -3.77
CA GLY A 31 -0.03 -7.49 -2.89
C GLY A 31 1.47 -7.30 -2.69
N SER A 32 1.98 -7.79 -1.55
CA SER A 32 3.39 -7.64 -1.16
C SER A 32 3.89 -6.19 -1.11
N TRP A 33 3.03 -5.26 -0.70
CA TRP A 33 3.43 -3.90 -0.34
C TRP A 33 3.45 -3.71 1.18
N LEU A 34 2.30 -3.79 1.86
CA LEU A 34 2.22 -3.58 3.31
C LEU A 34 2.27 -4.87 4.14
N VAL A 35 2.12 -6.01 3.47
CA VAL A 35 2.35 -7.35 4.03
C VAL A 35 3.06 -8.13 2.94
N LEU A 36 4.30 -8.54 3.20
CA LEU A 36 5.17 -9.10 2.20
C LEU A 36 5.06 -10.63 2.16
N GLU A 37 4.76 -11.15 0.98
CA GLU A 37 4.75 -12.58 0.69
C GLU A 37 6.00 -12.94 -0.10
N SER A 38 6.86 -13.77 0.47
CA SER A 38 8.17 -14.14 -0.09
C SER A 38 8.11 -14.66 -1.54
N TRP A 39 7.04 -15.35 -1.93
CA TRP A 39 6.86 -15.90 -3.27
C TRP A 39 6.47 -14.86 -4.32
N MET A 40 5.90 -13.71 -3.94
CA MET A 40 5.53 -12.65 -4.87
C MET A 40 6.74 -11.83 -5.33
N LEU A 41 7.73 -11.68 -4.44
CA LEU A 41 8.96 -10.90 -4.66
C LEU A 41 10.22 -11.68 -4.20
N PRO A 42 10.52 -12.86 -4.78
CA PRO A 42 11.52 -13.80 -4.24
C PRO A 42 12.96 -13.25 -4.24
N GLU A 43 13.32 -12.46 -5.24
CA GLU A 43 14.65 -11.83 -5.31
C GLU A 43 14.81 -10.71 -4.28
N GLU A 44 13.77 -9.90 -4.08
CA GLU A 44 13.80 -8.87 -3.06
C GLU A 44 13.80 -9.48 -1.65
N TRP A 45 12.97 -10.50 -1.42
CA TRP A 45 12.92 -11.22 -0.16
C TRP A 45 14.28 -11.77 0.25
N THR A 46 14.95 -12.46 -0.67
CA THR A 46 16.30 -12.99 -0.42
C THR A 46 17.33 -11.89 -0.22
N ARG A 47 17.22 -10.75 -0.93
CA ARG A 47 18.09 -9.59 -0.71
C ARG A 47 17.87 -8.91 0.65
N MET A 48 16.64 -8.90 1.16
CA MET A 48 16.31 -8.39 2.51
C MET A 48 16.88 -9.29 3.61
N GLY A 49 17.25 -10.55 3.30
CA GLY A 49 17.72 -11.54 4.28
C GLY A 49 16.69 -12.64 4.60
N GLY A 50 15.56 -12.65 3.89
CA GLY A 50 14.59 -13.74 3.97
C GLY A 50 15.06 -15.00 3.23
N GLU A 51 14.41 -16.11 3.51
CA GLU A 51 14.73 -17.42 2.95
C GLU A 51 13.56 -17.97 2.13
N LEU A 52 13.89 -18.68 1.05
CA LEU A 52 12.94 -19.44 0.24
C LEU A 52 13.20 -20.92 0.50
N CYS A 53 12.20 -21.64 0.99
CA CYS A 53 12.35 -23.02 1.38
C CYS A 53 11.07 -23.82 1.09
N ASP A 54 11.21 -25.14 0.94
CA ASP A 54 10.08 -26.05 0.76
C ASP A 54 9.33 -26.33 2.09
N ASP A 55 10.04 -26.28 3.23
CA ASP A 55 9.47 -26.42 4.59
C ASP A 55 9.56 -25.09 5.35
N CYS A 56 8.48 -24.31 5.28
CA CYS A 56 8.36 -23.00 5.91
C CYS A 56 8.44 -22.99 7.44
N THR A 57 8.52 -24.14 8.12
CA THR A 57 8.65 -24.20 9.58
C THR A 57 10.09 -23.95 10.07
N GLN A 58 11.08 -24.04 9.18
CA GLN A 58 12.50 -23.98 9.54
C GLN A 58 13.24 -22.79 8.94
N CYS A 59 12.54 -21.90 8.22
CA CYS A 59 13.19 -20.84 7.47
C CYS A 59 12.45 -19.50 7.63
N ILE A 60 13.13 -18.42 7.29
CA ILE A 60 12.58 -17.06 7.33
C ILE A 60 11.75 -16.83 6.05
N SER A 61 10.61 -17.53 5.88
CA SER A 61 9.76 -17.40 4.68
C SER A 61 8.54 -16.49 4.86
N ALA A 62 8.24 -16.10 6.09
CA ALA A 62 7.13 -15.21 6.44
C ALA A 62 7.63 -13.94 7.13
N GLU A 63 6.92 -12.83 6.93
CA GLU A 63 7.23 -11.52 7.53
C GLU A 63 7.42 -11.58 9.05
N PHE A 64 6.61 -12.39 9.76
CA PHE A 64 6.75 -12.55 11.20
C PHE A 64 8.08 -13.19 11.62
N GLU A 65 8.52 -14.23 10.90
CA GLU A 65 9.81 -14.87 11.17
C GLU A 65 10.97 -13.91 10.85
N PHE A 66 10.79 -13.07 9.82
CA PHE A 66 11.76 -12.02 9.48
C PHE A 66 11.89 -11.00 10.60
N ALA A 67 10.76 -10.49 11.10
CA ALA A 67 10.75 -9.55 12.22
C ALA A 67 11.36 -10.16 13.49
N ARG A 68 11.15 -11.47 13.73
CA ARG A 68 11.78 -12.19 14.83
C ARG A 68 13.29 -12.37 14.66
N ALA A 69 13.77 -12.61 13.44
CA ALA A 69 15.18 -12.80 13.13
C ALA A 69 15.96 -11.48 13.16
N TYR A 70 15.32 -10.38 12.77
CA TYR A 70 15.92 -9.06 12.61
C TYR A 70 15.21 -7.96 13.42
N PRO A 71 15.01 -8.14 14.74
CA PRO A 71 14.16 -7.24 15.54
C PRO A 71 14.67 -5.79 15.58
N ASP A 72 15.97 -5.59 15.41
CA ASP A 72 16.60 -4.26 15.49
C ASP A 72 16.68 -3.54 14.13
N THR A 73 16.51 -4.25 13.01
CA THR A 73 16.68 -3.71 11.65
C THR A 73 15.45 -3.90 10.75
N VAL A 74 14.41 -4.57 11.23
CA VAL A 74 13.19 -4.86 10.46
C VAL A 74 12.55 -3.58 9.92
N ASP A 75 12.41 -2.53 10.74
CA ASP A 75 11.78 -1.28 10.33
C ASP A 75 12.57 -0.58 9.23
N GLU A 76 13.90 -0.53 9.34
CA GLU A 76 14.77 0.07 8.31
C GLU A 76 14.69 -0.70 6.99
N THR A 77 14.70 -2.04 7.08
CA THR A 77 14.64 -2.93 5.92
C THR A 77 13.30 -2.79 5.19
N PHE A 78 12.19 -2.83 5.92
CA PHE A 78 10.85 -2.68 5.32
C PHE A 78 10.59 -1.25 4.84
N ASN A 79 11.15 -0.24 5.48
CA ASN A 79 11.09 1.13 4.97
C ASN A 79 11.75 1.26 3.59
N ALA A 80 12.86 0.55 3.35
CA ALA A 80 13.49 0.50 2.02
C ALA A 80 12.64 -0.25 0.97
N HIS A 81 11.83 -1.22 1.39
CA HIS A 81 10.88 -1.92 0.51
C HIS A 81 9.68 -1.02 0.15
N TRP A 82 9.09 -0.34 1.14
CA TRP A 82 7.90 0.51 0.93
C TRP A 82 8.18 1.77 0.11
N TRP A 83 9.40 2.30 0.21
CA TRP A 83 9.80 3.55 -0.44
C TRP A 83 10.84 3.33 -1.52
N VAL A 84 10.43 3.50 -2.78
CA VAL A 84 11.37 3.70 -3.89
C VAL A 84 11.73 5.19 -3.96
N PRO A 85 13.02 5.59 -3.98
CA PRO A 85 13.42 6.98 -4.12
C PRO A 85 12.85 7.60 -5.40
N SER A 86 12.37 8.84 -5.31
CA SER A 86 11.75 9.62 -6.41
C SER A 86 12.67 9.91 -7.61
N SER A 87 13.90 9.42 -7.60
CA SER A 87 14.91 9.63 -8.65
C SER A 87 14.84 8.64 -9.81
N PHE A 88 13.86 7.73 -9.84
CA PHE A 88 13.67 6.74 -10.91
C PHE A 88 12.41 7.00 -11.78
N THR A 89 11.85 8.21 -11.74
CA THR A 89 10.81 8.70 -12.67
C THR A 89 11.32 9.87 -13.50
#